data_AF-A0A2A3L263-F1
#
_entry.id   AF-A0A2A3L263-F1
#
_cell.length_a   1.000
_cell.length_b   1.000
_cell.length_c   1.000
_cell.angle_alpha   90.00
_cell.angle_beta   90.00
_cell.angle_gamma   90.00
#
_symmetry.space_group_name_H-M   'P 1'
#
loop_
_entity.id
_entity.type
_entity.pdbx_description
1 polymer ?
#
loop_
_entity_poly.entity_id
_entity_poly.type
_entity_poly.pdbx_seq_one_letter_code
_entity_poly.pdbx_strand_id
1 'polypeptide(L)'
;MSTKRGQAQAGLARAVLQRHDFAAGEARYDVYASVGVDLGSCGDHARLFDAASVLMQSGNALRSAQRRQAIDAAKQRHPAGRAL
;
A
#
# COMPACT_ATOMS: atom_id res chain seq x y z
N MET A 1 -14.80 32.51 -6.97
CA MET A 1 -13.94 31.53 -6.29
C MET A 1 -14.74 30.25 -6.04
N SER A 2 -14.51 29.20 -6.83
CA SER A 2 -15.20 27.91 -6.67
C SER A 2 -14.16 26.84 -6.38
N THR A 3 -14.13 26.36 -5.14
CA THR A 3 -13.26 25.28 -4.72
C THR A 3 -13.74 23.98 -5.37
N LYS A 4 -13.04 23.51 -6.41
CA LYS A 4 -13.15 22.14 -6.91
C LYS A 4 -12.69 21.19 -5.80
N ARG A 5 -13.59 20.83 -4.87
CA ARG A 5 -13.43 19.65 -4.03
C ARG A 5 -13.34 18.48 -4.98
N GLY A 6 -12.20 17.79 -4.94
CA GLY A 6 -11.92 16.63 -5.77
C GLY A 6 -13.08 15.64 -5.68
N GLN A 7 -13.84 15.56 -6.76
CA GLN A 7 -14.61 14.36 -7.04
C GLN A 7 -13.59 13.25 -7.18
N ALA A 8 -13.42 12.44 -6.13
CA ALA A 8 -12.85 11.11 -6.31
C ALA A 8 -13.70 10.46 -7.39
N GLN A 9 -13.12 10.27 -8.56
CA GLN A 9 -13.79 9.70 -9.72
C GLN A 9 -14.40 8.36 -9.28
N ALA A 10 -15.72 8.31 -9.18
CA ALA A 10 -16.42 7.07 -8.90
C ALA A 10 -16.20 6.18 -10.14
N GLY A 11 -15.29 5.21 -10.03
CA GLY A 11 -14.93 4.34 -11.13
C GLY A 11 -13.47 3.91 -11.06
N LEU A 12 -13.28 2.60 -11.11
CA LEU A 12 -12.01 1.85 -11.09
C LEU A 12 -11.42 1.56 -9.70
N ALA A 13 -11.00 0.31 -9.55
CA ALA A 13 -10.26 -0.16 -8.38
C ALA A 13 -8.83 0.39 -8.42
N ARG A 14 -8.35 0.90 -7.28
CA ARG A 14 -7.01 1.46 -7.11
C ARG A 14 -6.51 1.26 -5.69
N ALA A 15 -5.20 1.17 -5.52
CA ALA A 15 -4.57 1.16 -4.21
C ALA A 15 -3.31 2.02 -4.22
N VAL A 16 -3.04 2.67 -3.08
CA VAL A 16 -1.84 3.46 -2.84
C VAL A 16 -1.17 2.90 -1.58
N LEU A 17 0.11 2.55 -1.71
CA LEU A 17 0.96 2.21 -0.58
C LEU A 17 1.63 3.50 -0.09
N GLN A 18 1.36 3.88 1.15
CA GLN A 18 1.95 5.05 1.77
C GLN A 18 2.97 4.63 2.83
N ARG A 19 4.16 5.23 2.79
CA ARG A 19 5.19 5.07 3.81
C ARG A 19 5.13 6.26 4.76
N HIS A 20 5.23 5.98 6.05
CA HIS A 20 5.29 6.95 7.12
C HIS A 20 6.60 6.74 7.88
N ASP A 21 7.46 7.75 7.90
CA ASP A 21 8.71 7.72 8.65
C ASP A 21 8.51 8.37 10.03
N PHE A 22 9.08 7.74 11.06
CA PHE A 22 8.99 8.16 12.46
C PHE A 22 10.40 8.39 13.05
N ALA A 23 10.42 8.90 14.28
CA ALA A 23 11.65 9.06 15.05
C ALA A 23 12.35 7.69 15.22
N ALA A 24 13.69 7.73 15.38
CA ALA A 24 14.54 6.53 15.52
C ALA A 24 14.57 5.57 14.31
N GLY A 25 14.20 6.05 13.11
CA GLY A 25 14.31 5.26 11.87
C GLY A 25 13.23 4.20 11.69
N GLU A 26 12.18 4.24 12.51
CA GLU A 26 11.01 3.40 12.34
C GLU A 26 10.20 3.88 11.14
N ALA A 27 9.77 2.95 10.28
CA ALA A 27 8.84 3.23 9.19
C ALA A 27 7.60 2.36 9.36
N ARG A 28 6.43 2.94 9.13
CA ARG A 28 5.15 2.24 8.99
C ARG A 28 4.67 2.32 7.56
N TYR A 29 4.01 1.28 7.10
CA TYR A 29 3.38 1.25 5.79
C TYR A 29 1.89 1.04 5.96
N ASP A 30 1.10 1.90 5.33
CA ASP A 30 -0.35 1.79 5.26
C ASP A 30 -0.77 1.66 3.79
N VAL A 31 -1.85 0.91 3.53
CA VAL A 31 -2.43 0.77 2.19
C VAL A 31 -3.80 1.43 2.20
N TYR A 32 -3.98 2.42 1.33
CA TYR A 32 -5.28 2.97 1.02
C TYR A 32 -5.80 2.33 -0.27
N ALA A 33 -6.81 1.49 -0.16
CA ALA A 33 -7.46 0.85 -1.31
C ALA A 33 -8.88 1.40 -1.50
N SER A 34 -9.21 1.70 -2.74
CA SER A 34 -10.56 2.04 -3.19
C SER A 34 -10.95 1.05 -4.27
N VAL A 35 -11.95 0.21 -4.01
CA VAL A 35 -12.39 -0.83 -4.95
C VAL A 35 -13.31 -0.33 -6.06
N GLY A 36 -13.84 0.89 -5.93
CA GLY A 36 -14.63 1.55 -6.99
C GLY A 36 -15.98 0.88 -7.30
N VAL A 37 -16.40 -0.08 -6.45
CA VAL A 37 -17.70 -0.78 -6.48
C VAL A 37 -18.16 -1.06 -5.05
N ASP A 38 -19.46 -1.23 -4.85
CA ASP A 38 -19.99 -1.81 -3.62
C ASP A 38 -19.87 -3.33 -3.68
N LEU A 39 -19.01 -3.91 -2.83
CA LEU A 39 -18.76 -5.36 -2.80
C LEU A 39 -19.99 -6.16 -2.37
N GLY A 40 -20.94 -5.57 -1.62
CA GLY A 40 -22.14 -6.25 -1.15
C GLY A 40 -23.25 -6.34 -2.20
N SER A 41 -23.21 -5.50 -3.24
CA SER A 41 -24.29 -5.39 -4.23
C SER A 41 -23.82 -5.42 -5.69
N CYS A 42 -22.51 -5.48 -5.95
CA CYS A 42 -21.98 -5.52 -7.31
C CYS A 42 -22.28 -6.88 -7.97
N GLY A 43 -23.16 -6.89 -8.98
CA GLY A 43 -23.44 -8.06 -9.82
C GLY A 43 -22.48 -8.25 -11.00
N ASP A 44 -21.50 -7.36 -11.16
CA ASP A 44 -20.53 -7.40 -12.25
C ASP A 44 -19.25 -8.14 -11.80
N HIS A 45 -19.15 -9.40 -12.23
CA HIS A 45 -18.04 -10.29 -11.89
C HIS A 45 -16.67 -9.75 -12.34
N ALA A 46 -16.59 -9.08 -13.50
CA ALA A 46 -15.33 -8.55 -14.00
C ALA A 46 -14.82 -7.44 -13.08
N ARG A 47 -15.71 -6.54 -12.66
CA ARG A 47 -15.37 -5.46 -11.73
C ARG A 47 -15.03 -5.96 -10.34
N LEU A 48 -15.71 -7.01 -9.86
CA LEU A 48 -15.36 -7.68 -8.61
C LEU A 48 -13.96 -8.32 -8.69
N PHE A 49 -13.64 -8.97 -9.81
CA PHE A 49 -12.33 -9.56 -10.04
C PHE A 49 -11.21 -8.50 -10.10
N ASP A 50 -11.45 -7.36 -10.77
CA ASP A 50 -10.52 -6.24 -10.79
C ASP A 50 -10.26 -5.68 -9.39
N ALA A 51 -11.33 -5.52 -8.59
CA ALA A 51 -11.22 -5.09 -7.19
C ALA A 51 -10.40 -6.08 -6.36
N ALA A 52 -10.65 -7.39 -6.48
CA ALA A 52 -9.89 -8.43 -5.79
C ALA A 52 -8.41 -8.43 -6.22
N SER A 53 -8.14 -8.24 -7.51
CA SER A 53 -6.77 -8.17 -8.06
C SER A 53 -5.98 -7.00 -7.47
N VAL A 54 -6.60 -5.81 -7.40
CA VAL A 54 -5.98 -4.63 -6.79
C VAL A 54 -5.70 -4.85 -5.30
N LEU A 55 -6.63 -5.44 -4.56
CA LEU A 55 -6.43 -5.76 -3.14
C LEU A 55 -5.27 -6.75 -2.94
N MET A 56 -5.22 -7.82 -3.74
CA MET A 56 -4.13 -8.81 -3.68
C MET A 56 -2.77 -8.18 -3.99
N GLN A 57 -2.68 -7.40 -5.08
CA GLN A 57 -1.44 -6.72 -5.46
C GLN A 57 -0.98 -5.74 -4.37
N SER A 58 -1.92 -5.01 -3.75
CA SER A 58 -1.60 -4.09 -2.66
C SER A 58 -1.08 -4.80 -1.42
N GLY A 59 -1.64 -5.97 -1.06
CA GLY A 59 -1.13 -6.80 0.03
C GLY A 59 0.28 -7.33 -0.24
N ASN A 60 0.55 -7.74 -1.48
CA ASN A 60 1.89 -8.16 -1.90
C ASN A 60 2.90 -7.00 -1.84
N ALA A 61 2.50 -5.80 -2.28
CA ALA A 61 3.34 -4.61 -2.20
C ALA A 61 3.69 -4.23 -0.76
N LEU A 62 2.70 -4.28 0.16
CA LEU A 62 2.90 -4.06 1.58
C LEU A 62 3.88 -5.07 2.18
N ARG A 63 3.68 -6.37 1.93
CA ARG A 63 4.57 -7.43 2.39
C ARG A 63 6.01 -7.23 1.90
N SER A 64 6.16 -6.87 0.62
CA SER A 64 7.47 -6.60 0.03
C SER A 64 8.17 -5.38 0.66
N ALA A 65 7.41 -4.31 0.94
CA ALA A 65 7.94 -3.12 1.62
C ALA A 65 8.41 -3.43 3.04
N GLN A 66 7.60 -4.13 3.84
CA GLN A 66 7.95 -4.55 5.20
C GLN A 66 9.18 -5.47 5.22
N ARG A 67 9.29 -6.40 4.26
CA ARG A 67 10.46 -7.27 4.14
C ARG A 67 11.75 -6.47 3.86
N ARG A 68 11.68 -5.47 2.97
CA ARG A 68 12.83 -4.59 2.69
C ARG A 68 13.27 -3.82 3.93
N GLN A 69 12.32 -3.25 4.66
CA GLN A 69 12.63 -2.55 5.92
C GLN A 69 13.31 -3.47 6.94
N ALA A 70 12.85 -4.72 7.09
CA ALA A 70 13.48 -5.68 8.00
C ALA A 70 14.93 -6.00 7.59
N ILE A 71 15.20 -6.14 6.29
CA ILE A 71 16.55 -6.35 5.76
C ILE A 71 17.43 -5.12 6.02
N ASP A 72 16.93 -3.93 5.76
CA ASP A 72 17.69 -2.69 5.97
C ASP A 72 17.99 -2.47 7.45
N ALA A 73 17.04 -2.75 8.34
CA ALA A 73 17.25 -2.73 9.78
C ALA A 73 18.28 -3.78 10.24
N ALA A 74 18.27 -4.99 9.65
CA ALA A 74 19.26 -6.02 9.94
C ALA A 74 20.67 -5.62 9.50
N LYS A 75 20.81 -5.00 8.31
CA LYS A 75 22.08 -4.46 7.81
C LYS A 75 22.64 -3.36 8.71
N GLN A 76 21.77 -2.50 9.27
CA GLN A 76 22.18 -1.46 10.20
C GLN A 76 22.68 -2.03 11.54
N ARG A 77 22.08 -3.13 12.04
CA ARG A 77 22.52 -3.81 13.26
C ARG A 77 23.83 -4.57 13.09
N HIS A 78 24.07 -5.10 11.89
CA HIS A 78 25.28 -5.85 11.55
C HIS A 78 25.92 -5.26 10.29
N PRO A 79 26.59 -4.10 10.41
CA PRO A 79 27.37 -3.58 9.30
C PRO A 79 28.47 -4.60 9.00
N ALA A 80 28.38 -5.25 7.84
CA ALA A 80 29.46 -6.08 7.32
C ALA A 80 30.72 -5.21 7.29
N GLY A 81 31.67 -5.45 8.19
CA GLY A 81 32.85 -4.60 8.34
C GLY A 81 33.31 -4.29 9.77
N ARG A 82 32.77 -4.90 10.83
CA ARG A 82 33.49 -4.93 12.12
C ARG A 82 34.61 -5.98 12.00
N ALA A 83 35.73 -5.55 11.40
CA ALA A 83 36.98 -6.28 11.45
C ALA A 83 37.29 -6.63 12.91
N LEU A 84 37.49 -7.92 13.18
CA LEU A 84 38.25 -8.41 14.32
C LEU A 84 39.72 -8.43 13.91
#